data_AF-A0A416HIV0-F1
#
_entry.id   AF-A0A416HIV0-F1
#
_cell.length_a   1.000
_cell.length_b   1.000
_cell.length_c   1.000
_cell.angle_alpha   90.00
_cell.angle_beta   90.00
_cell.angle_gamma   90.00
#
_symmetry.space_group_name_H-M   'P 1'
#
loop_
_entity.id
_entity.type
_entity.pdbx_description
1 polymer ?
#
loop_
_entity_poly.entity_id
_entity_poly.type
_entity_poly.pdbx_seq_one_letter_code
_entity_poly.pdbx_strand_id
1 'polypeptide(L)'
;MDKRKAFGNKLGFTLVEMIVVIVILGILLAIIVPQVTKYIYKAKAVQCRVDVSYIMKEYQIEAMEKEPGHAEEARELLEAIIKEHNGTLDKQADIFNGGVYSGVCTSKGFYTCTFDQNYKTVTVTCSEHDEEQIEVKKLADVLGNLSFDDISGCNYKSLDEYFNGSRTSINSEAISTGGYGEYSSFAKVIEGKLKEQGINMTGRSWRLDKKGGTYNLFLTDSTKITESMKGQEIGCTLYDITNNKVIHGTIKVATESQGTPYPVLNGGSFVPDKE
;
A
#
# COMPACT_ATOMS: atom_id res chain seq x y z
N MET A 1 34.66 -85.26 6.26
CA MET A 1 35.03 -83.83 6.38
C MET A 1 33.76 -83.01 6.45
N ASP A 2 33.27 -82.73 7.66
CA ASP A 2 32.09 -81.89 7.90
C ASP A 2 32.52 -80.43 8.03
N LYS A 3 32.21 -79.60 7.04
CA LYS A 3 32.45 -78.15 7.09
C LYS A 3 31.20 -77.46 7.65
N ARG A 4 31.13 -77.30 8.97
CA ARG A 4 30.14 -76.40 9.61
C ARG A 4 30.54 -74.96 9.31
N LYS A 5 29.74 -74.26 8.48
CA LYS A 5 29.88 -72.81 8.25
C LYS A 5 29.37 -72.06 9.48
N ALA A 6 30.26 -71.34 10.17
CA ALA A 6 29.88 -70.38 11.20
C ALA A 6 29.16 -69.19 10.55
N PHE A 7 27.87 -69.02 10.85
CA PHE A 7 27.12 -67.83 10.48
C PHE A 7 27.61 -66.70 11.39
N GLY A 8 28.41 -65.78 10.85
CA GLY A 8 28.91 -64.63 11.59
C GLY A 8 27.75 -63.84 12.18
N ASN A 9 27.82 -63.55 13.49
CA ASN A 9 26.88 -62.70 14.22
C ASN A 9 26.83 -61.31 13.57
N LYS A 10 25.91 -61.11 12.64
CA LYS A 10 25.49 -59.78 12.22
C LYS A 10 24.60 -59.25 13.34
N LEU A 11 25.13 -58.33 14.15
CA LEU A 11 24.32 -57.50 15.05
C LEU A 11 23.36 -56.70 14.17
N GLY A 12 22.15 -57.23 13.99
CA GLY A 12 21.09 -56.59 13.23
C GLY A 12 20.44 -55.50 14.07
N PHE A 13 20.23 -54.34 13.46
CA PHE A 13 19.51 -53.22 14.05
C PHE A 13 18.08 -53.67 14.42
N THR A 14 17.64 -53.38 15.65
CA THR A 14 16.32 -53.81 16.13
C THR A 14 15.23 -52.84 15.65
N LEU A 15 14.00 -53.35 15.49
CA LEU A 15 12.83 -52.50 15.17
C LEU A 15 12.63 -51.40 16.22
N VAL A 16 12.94 -51.71 17.48
CA VAL A 16 12.83 -50.76 18.60
C VAL A 16 13.80 -49.59 18.41
N GLU A 17 15.06 -49.85 18.06
CA GLU A 17 16.02 -48.78 17.80
C GLU A 17 15.58 -47.87 16.65
N MET A 18 14.97 -48.43 15.59
CA MET A 18 14.44 -47.61 14.50
C MET A 18 13.25 -46.75 14.91
N ILE A 19 12.34 -47.27 15.74
CA ILE A 19 11.21 -46.49 16.26
C ILE A 19 11.70 -45.32 17.14
N VAL A 20 12.65 -45.57 18.04
CA VAL A 20 13.22 -44.53 18.91
C VAL A 20 13.84 -43.40 18.08
N VAL A 21 14.59 -43.73 17.02
CA VAL A 21 15.20 -42.74 16.12
C VAL A 21 14.14 -41.91 15.40
N ILE A 22 13.10 -42.53 14.86
CA ILE A 22 12.01 -41.82 14.16
C ILE A 22 11.26 -40.88 15.13
N VAL A 23 11.01 -41.32 16.37
CA VAL A 23 10.36 -40.49 17.40
C VAL A 23 11.21 -39.27 17.73
N ILE A 24 12.52 -39.44 17.93
CA ILE A 24 13.43 -38.32 18.21
C ILE A 24 13.49 -37.35 17.01
N LEU A 25 13.61 -37.87 15.78
CA LEU A 25 13.57 -37.06 14.56
C LEU A 25 12.25 -36.29 14.40
N GLY A 26 11.12 -36.93 14.74
CA GLY A 26 9.81 -36.30 14.71
C GLY A 26 9.69 -35.12 15.68
N ILE A 27 10.18 -35.28 16.91
CA ILE A 27 10.20 -34.21 17.92
C ILE A 27 11.10 -33.05 17.46
N LEU A 28 12.29 -33.34 16.94
CA LEU A 28 13.21 -32.31 16.44
C LEU A 28 12.61 -31.54 15.26
N LEU A 29 12.01 -32.24 14.29
CA LEU A 29 11.35 -31.60 13.14
C LEU A 29 10.19 -30.70 13.58
N ALA A 30 9.39 -31.13 14.56
CA ALA A 30 8.26 -30.35 15.05
C ALA A 30 8.69 -28.99 15.63
N ILE A 31 9.87 -28.90 16.25
CA ILE A 31 10.41 -27.65 16.80
C ILE A 31 11.09 -26.82 15.71
N ILE A 32 11.85 -27.44 14.82
CA ILE A 32 12.66 -26.75 13.82
C ILE A 32 11.79 -26.08 12.74
N VAL A 33 10.76 -26.77 12.23
CA VAL A 33 9.93 -26.26 11.13
C VAL A 33 9.35 -24.86 11.40
N PRO A 34 8.63 -24.58 12.51
CA PRO A 34 8.06 -23.25 12.77
C PRO A 34 9.12 -22.17 13.02
N GLN A 35 10.30 -22.54 13.52
CA GLN A 35 11.40 -21.59 13.70
C GLN A 35 11.98 -21.19 12.34
N VAL A 36 12.30 -22.17 11.49
CA VAL A 36 12.88 -21.95 10.17
C VAL A 36 11.94 -21.17 9.26
N THR A 37 10.62 -21.46 9.26
CA THR A 37 9.65 -20.70 8.46
C THR A 37 9.64 -19.21 8.82
N LYS A 38 9.71 -18.87 10.11
CA LYS A 38 9.80 -17.47 10.57
C LYS A 38 11.09 -16.79 10.11
N TYR A 39 12.24 -17.49 10.15
CA TYR A 39 13.50 -16.95 9.65
C TYR A 39 13.48 -16.73 8.13
N ILE A 40 12.88 -17.67 7.38
CA ILE A 40 12.70 -17.53 5.92
C ILE A 40 11.86 -16.29 5.61
N TYR A 41 10.74 -16.07 6.30
CA TYR A 41 9.92 -14.87 6.10
C TYR A 41 10.71 -13.58 6.32
N LYS A 42 11.47 -13.49 7.42
CA LYS A 42 12.33 -12.33 7.71
C LYS A 42 13.40 -12.11 6.63
N ALA A 43 14.02 -13.19 6.16
CA ALA A 43 15.04 -13.10 5.11
C ALA A 43 14.44 -12.56 3.80
N LYS A 44 13.24 -13.03 3.42
CA LYS A 44 12.52 -12.53 2.24
C LYS A 44 12.13 -11.06 2.38
N ALA A 45 11.69 -10.62 3.55
CA ALA A 45 11.38 -9.22 3.81
C ALA A 45 12.63 -8.32 3.71
N VAL A 46 13.77 -8.75 4.27
CA VAL A 46 15.04 -8.02 4.16
C VAL A 46 15.51 -7.96 2.70
N GLN A 47 15.44 -9.07 1.96
CA GLN A 47 15.79 -9.12 0.54
C GLN A 47 14.93 -8.12 -0.26
N CYS A 48 13.62 -8.15 -0.04
CA CYS A 48 12.70 -7.24 -0.71
C CYS A 48 13.03 -5.76 -0.48
N ARG A 49 13.38 -5.37 0.76
CA ARG A 49 13.81 -4.00 1.08
C ARG A 49 15.09 -3.60 0.35
N VAL A 50 16.02 -4.55 0.21
CA VAL A 50 17.27 -4.35 -0.54
C VAL A 50 16.97 -4.16 -2.02
N ASP A 51 16.15 -5.02 -2.62
CA ASP A 51 15.76 -4.93 -4.04
C ASP A 51 15.04 -3.60 -4.33
N VAL A 52 14.08 -3.21 -3.48
CA VAL A 52 13.40 -1.91 -3.53
C VAL A 52 14.42 -0.76 -3.49
N SER A 53 15.36 -0.80 -2.55
CA SER A 53 16.39 0.23 -2.40
C SER A 53 17.33 0.31 -3.62
N TYR A 54 17.63 -0.82 -4.26
CA TYR A 54 18.43 -0.84 -5.48
C TYR A 54 17.68 -0.19 -6.64
N ILE A 55 16.44 -0.61 -6.89
CA ILE A 55 15.60 -0.06 -7.98
C ILE A 55 15.44 1.45 -7.82
N MET A 56 15.14 1.94 -6.60
CA MET A 56 15.00 3.39 -6.36
C MET A 56 16.28 4.16 -6.68
N LYS A 57 17.45 3.67 -6.26
CA LYS A 57 18.74 4.33 -6.46
C LYS A 57 19.17 4.30 -7.92
N GLU A 58 19.00 3.17 -8.58
CA GLU A 58 19.32 2.98 -9.98
C GLU A 58 18.47 3.90 -10.86
N TYR A 59 17.16 3.94 -10.59
CA TYR A 59 16.26 4.88 -11.25
C TYR A 59 16.70 6.33 -11.03
N GLN A 60 17.02 6.70 -9.79
CA GLN A 60 17.46 8.07 -9.49
C GLN A 60 18.73 8.45 -10.26
N ILE A 61 19.71 7.55 -10.34
CA ILE A 61 20.95 7.77 -11.09
C ILE A 61 20.64 7.96 -12.58
N GLU A 62 19.86 7.06 -13.18
CA GLU A 62 19.55 7.15 -14.61
C GLU A 62 18.63 8.34 -14.95
N ALA A 63 17.69 8.69 -14.07
CA ALA A 63 16.81 9.83 -14.27
C ALA A 63 17.57 11.16 -14.18
N MET A 64 18.70 11.21 -13.44
CA MET A 64 19.60 12.37 -13.45
C MET A 64 20.38 12.51 -14.76
N GLU A 65 20.66 11.41 -15.46
CA GLU A 65 21.36 11.42 -16.75
C GLU A 65 20.40 11.69 -17.91
N LYS A 66 19.24 11.02 -17.91
CA LYS A 66 18.28 11.07 -19.02
C LYS A 66 17.26 12.19 -18.90
N GLU A 67 17.03 12.71 -17.69
CA GLU A 67 16.08 13.78 -17.38
C GLU A 67 14.70 13.60 -18.05
N PRO A 68 13.93 12.55 -17.69
CA PRO A 68 12.65 12.27 -18.31
C PRO A 68 11.68 13.47 -18.18
N GLY A 69 11.14 13.92 -19.31
CA GLY A 69 10.31 15.14 -19.38
C GLY A 69 8.84 14.89 -19.08
N HIS A 70 8.39 13.65 -19.16
CA HIS A 70 7.01 13.26 -18.88
C HIS A 70 6.91 11.82 -18.37
N ALA A 71 5.75 11.48 -17.79
CA ALA A 71 5.51 10.18 -17.17
C ALA A 71 5.81 8.98 -18.08
N GLU A 72 5.59 9.07 -19.40
CA GLU A 72 5.86 7.96 -20.31
C GLU A 72 7.35 7.55 -20.34
N GLU A 73 8.25 8.51 -20.55
CA GLU A 73 9.70 8.29 -20.53
C GLU A 73 10.19 7.77 -19.17
N ALA A 74 9.63 8.31 -18.08
CA ALA A 74 9.91 7.86 -16.73
C ALA A 74 9.52 6.38 -16.52
N ARG A 75 8.37 5.96 -17.05
CA ARG A 75 7.91 4.56 -17.00
C ARG A 75 8.77 3.64 -17.85
N GLU A 76 9.13 4.05 -19.06
CA GLU A 76 10.02 3.25 -19.92
C GLU A 76 11.37 3.00 -19.24
N LEU A 77 11.92 4.05 -18.61
CA LEU A 77 13.14 3.95 -17.83
C LEU A 77 12.98 2.99 -16.64
N LEU A 78 11.94 3.17 -15.83
CA LEU A 78 11.69 2.33 -14.67
C LEU A 78 11.43 0.86 -15.08
N GLU A 79 10.69 0.64 -16.16
CA GLU A 79 10.40 -0.71 -16.66
C GLU A 79 11.68 -1.41 -17.14
N ALA A 80 12.60 -0.69 -17.78
CA ALA A 80 13.91 -1.24 -18.15
C ALA A 80 14.68 -1.70 -16.91
N ILE A 81 14.77 -0.86 -15.88
CA ILE A 81 15.44 -1.18 -14.62
C ILE A 81 14.76 -2.38 -13.96
N ILE A 82 13.43 -2.35 -13.79
CA ILE A 82 12.72 -3.43 -13.10
C ILE A 82 12.86 -4.77 -13.84
N LYS A 83 12.96 -4.78 -15.18
CA LYS A 83 13.24 -6.00 -15.95
C LYS A 83 14.61 -6.60 -15.60
N GLU A 84 15.63 -5.79 -15.34
CA GLU A 84 16.94 -6.27 -14.90
C GLU A 84 16.88 -6.94 -13.52
N HIS A 85 15.91 -6.53 -12.69
CA HIS A 85 15.59 -7.16 -11.40
C HIS A 85 14.55 -8.30 -11.52
N ASN A 86 14.39 -8.89 -12.71
CA ASN A 86 13.43 -9.97 -13.03
C ASN A 86 11.96 -9.59 -12.86
N GLY A 87 11.65 -8.30 -12.84
CA GLY A 87 10.29 -7.83 -12.73
C GLY A 87 9.56 -7.74 -14.06
N THR A 88 8.24 -7.80 -13.99
CA THR A 88 7.34 -7.64 -15.14
C THR A 88 6.25 -6.65 -14.81
N LEU A 89 5.93 -5.78 -15.76
CA LEU A 89 4.81 -4.84 -15.66
C LEU A 89 3.49 -5.62 -15.65
N ASP A 90 2.69 -5.43 -14.61
CA ASP A 90 1.38 -6.07 -14.44
C ASP A 90 0.24 -5.14 -14.87
N LYS A 91 0.30 -3.87 -14.42
CA LYS A 91 -0.70 -2.84 -14.74
C LYS A 91 -0.05 -1.48 -14.95
N GLN A 92 -0.42 -0.81 -16.03
CA GLN A 92 -0.10 0.60 -16.24
C GLN A 92 -1.13 1.49 -15.52
N ALA A 93 -0.62 2.28 -14.57
CA ALA A 93 -1.07 3.63 -14.23
C ALA A 93 -2.58 3.90 -14.07
N ASP A 94 -3.26 3.24 -13.12
CA ASP A 94 -4.59 3.69 -12.64
C ASP A 94 -4.50 4.66 -11.45
N ILE A 95 -3.57 4.41 -10.51
CA ILE A 95 -3.41 5.21 -9.27
C ILE A 95 -1.97 5.71 -9.09
N PHE A 96 -0.98 4.90 -9.48
CA PHE A 96 0.44 5.21 -9.36
C PHE A 96 1.03 5.49 -10.73
N ASN A 97 1.55 6.70 -10.91
CA ASN A 97 2.16 7.16 -12.17
C ASN A 97 3.38 6.32 -12.60
N GLY A 98 3.98 5.54 -11.71
CA GLY A 98 5.06 4.60 -12.02
C GLY A 98 4.61 3.16 -12.31
N GLY A 99 3.33 2.80 -12.14
CA GLY A 99 2.81 1.46 -12.46
C GLY A 99 2.99 0.41 -11.36
N VAL A 100 2.53 -0.81 -11.66
CA VAL A 100 2.59 -1.97 -10.76
C VAL A 100 3.34 -3.11 -11.44
N TYR A 101 4.29 -3.70 -10.73
CA TYR A 101 5.19 -4.74 -11.22
C TYR A 101 5.14 -5.98 -10.34
N SER A 102 5.32 -7.16 -10.93
CA SER A 102 5.47 -8.44 -10.24
C SER A 102 6.82 -9.07 -10.57
N GLY A 103 7.12 -10.23 -9.99
CA GLY A 103 8.33 -11.02 -10.31
C GLY A 103 9.58 -10.68 -9.48
N VAL A 104 9.70 -9.44 -8.99
CA VAL A 104 10.87 -9.04 -8.17
C VAL A 104 10.80 -9.64 -6.75
N CYS A 105 9.62 -9.60 -6.12
CA CYS A 105 9.47 -10.04 -4.74
C CYS A 105 9.54 -11.57 -4.58
N THR A 106 10.45 -12.05 -3.73
CA THR A 106 10.61 -13.49 -3.42
C THR A 106 9.42 -14.13 -2.65
N SER A 107 8.50 -13.31 -2.14
CA SER A 107 7.20 -13.75 -1.59
C SER A 107 6.05 -13.60 -2.58
N LYS A 108 6.34 -13.27 -3.85
CA LYS A 108 5.35 -13.05 -4.92
C LYS A 108 4.46 -11.82 -4.71
N GLY A 109 4.94 -10.85 -3.94
CA GLY A 109 4.28 -9.55 -3.81
C GLY A 109 4.43 -8.67 -5.03
N PHE A 110 3.55 -7.68 -5.15
CA PHE A 110 3.58 -6.66 -6.19
C PHE A 110 4.35 -5.44 -5.70
N TYR A 111 5.11 -4.83 -6.61
CA TYR A 111 5.81 -3.57 -6.40
C TYR A 111 4.99 -2.46 -7.03
N THR A 112 4.59 -1.50 -6.20
CA THR A 112 3.85 -0.32 -6.61
C THR A 112 4.80 0.87 -6.68
N CYS A 113 4.89 1.51 -7.84
CA CYS A 113 5.90 2.53 -8.11
C CYS A 113 5.27 3.90 -8.34
N THR A 114 5.78 4.95 -7.69
CA THR A 114 5.29 6.33 -7.79
C THR A 114 6.44 7.29 -8.07
N PHE A 115 6.36 8.09 -9.13
CA PHE A 115 7.32 9.16 -9.39
C PHE A 115 6.94 10.46 -8.69
N ASP A 116 7.94 11.28 -8.37
CA ASP A 116 7.75 12.68 -8.03
C ASP A 116 7.29 13.51 -9.25
N GLN A 117 6.95 14.79 -9.03
CA GLN A 117 6.48 15.67 -10.12
C GLN A 117 7.48 15.87 -11.26
N ASN A 118 8.77 15.77 -10.94
CA ASN A 118 9.86 16.03 -11.88
C ASN A 118 10.39 14.74 -12.52
N TYR A 119 9.79 13.59 -12.19
CA TYR A 119 10.21 12.26 -12.62
C TYR A 119 11.66 11.90 -12.27
N LYS A 120 12.27 12.61 -11.32
CA LYS A 120 13.68 12.44 -10.91
C LYS A 120 13.85 11.38 -9.82
N THR A 121 12.79 11.09 -9.09
CA THR A 121 12.78 10.05 -8.05
C THR A 121 11.60 9.12 -8.21
N VAL A 122 11.77 7.87 -7.79
CA VAL A 122 10.72 6.87 -7.72
C VAL A 122 10.62 6.33 -6.30
N THR A 123 9.41 6.18 -5.81
CA THR A 123 9.08 5.45 -4.59
C THR A 123 8.47 4.11 -4.97
N VAL A 124 9.08 3.02 -4.51
CA VAL A 124 8.62 1.64 -4.74
C VAL A 124 8.18 1.01 -3.41
N THR A 125 6.98 0.46 -3.34
CA THR A 125 6.43 -0.21 -2.15
C THR A 125 6.03 -1.65 -2.48
N CYS A 126 6.20 -2.60 -1.55
CA CYS A 126 5.87 -4.02 -1.79
C CYS A 126 4.63 -4.49 -1.02
N SER A 127 3.68 -5.13 -1.69
CA SER A 127 2.43 -5.62 -1.07
C SER A 127 2.60 -6.66 0.05
N GLU A 128 3.74 -7.37 0.12
CA GLU A 128 3.95 -8.52 1.04
C GLU A 128 4.90 -8.22 2.22
N HIS A 129 5.80 -7.26 2.05
CA HIS A 129 6.91 -7.03 2.99
C HIS A 129 7.03 -5.57 3.44
N ASP A 130 6.27 -4.70 2.80
CA ASP A 130 6.03 -3.37 3.31
C ASP A 130 4.86 -3.46 4.29
N GLU A 131 5.15 -3.92 5.52
CA GLU A 131 4.20 -3.92 6.63
C GLU A 131 3.66 -2.50 6.94
N GLU A 132 4.20 -1.45 6.30
CA GLU A 132 3.92 -0.05 6.60
C GLU A 132 3.28 0.79 5.48
N GLN A 133 2.97 0.29 4.27
CA GLN A 133 2.33 1.15 3.25
C GLN A 133 1.29 0.40 2.40
N ILE A 134 0.17 0.01 3.02
CA ILE A 134 -1.08 -0.06 2.26
C ILE A 134 -1.30 1.35 1.69
N GLU A 135 -1.77 1.46 0.45
CA GLU A 135 -1.97 2.74 -0.27
C GLU A 135 -2.66 3.81 0.60
N VAL A 136 -3.57 3.36 1.48
CA VAL A 136 -4.27 4.18 2.46
C VAL A 136 -3.37 4.71 3.60
N LYS A 137 -2.38 3.94 4.08
CA LYS A 137 -1.39 4.37 5.09
C LYS A 137 -0.43 5.39 4.52
N LYS A 138 0.10 5.16 3.31
CA LYS A 138 0.92 6.14 2.58
C LYS A 138 0.19 7.45 2.41
N LEU A 139 -1.07 7.37 1.97
CA LEU A 139 -1.93 8.54 1.82
C LEU A 139 -2.12 9.25 3.17
N ALA A 140 -2.37 8.51 4.26
CA ALA A 140 -2.51 9.11 5.59
C ALA A 140 -1.23 9.81 6.08
N ASP A 141 -0.06 9.22 5.86
CA ASP A 141 1.22 9.83 6.24
C ASP A 141 1.48 11.11 5.45
N VAL A 142 1.22 11.11 4.14
CA VAL A 142 1.38 12.31 3.31
C VAL A 142 0.37 13.38 3.73
N LEU A 143 -0.90 13.03 3.93
CA LEU A 143 -1.93 13.93 4.42
C LEU A 143 -1.53 14.60 5.74
N GLY A 144 -0.98 13.83 6.69
CA GLY A 144 -0.52 14.33 7.98
C GLY A 144 0.60 15.37 7.89
N ASN A 145 1.36 15.35 6.80
CA ASN A 145 2.50 16.24 6.58
C ASN A 145 2.23 17.37 5.56
N LEU A 146 1.00 17.49 5.04
CA LEU A 146 0.67 18.55 4.10
C LEU A 146 0.66 19.92 4.79
N SER A 147 1.31 20.89 4.14
CA SER A 147 1.17 22.32 4.42
C SER A 147 0.41 23.00 3.29
N PHE A 148 -0.43 23.95 3.67
CA PHE A 148 -1.22 24.78 2.76
C PHE A 148 -0.89 26.28 2.90
N ASP A 149 0.23 26.61 3.57
CA ASP A 149 0.65 28.00 3.85
C ASP A 149 0.91 28.82 2.57
N ASP A 150 1.26 28.14 1.47
CA ASP A 150 1.56 28.74 0.18
C ASP A 150 0.32 28.94 -0.71
N ILE A 151 -0.84 28.46 -0.27
CA ILE A 151 -2.08 28.54 -1.04
C ILE A 151 -2.83 29.84 -0.71
N SER A 152 -2.77 30.79 -1.65
CA SER A 152 -3.48 32.06 -1.54
C SER A 152 -4.98 31.86 -1.32
N GLY A 153 -5.52 32.52 -0.28
CA GLY A 153 -6.94 32.42 0.08
C GLY A 153 -7.34 31.11 0.74
N CYS A 154 -6.40 30.22 1.07
CA CYS A 154 -6.68 29.09 1.96
C CYS A 154 -6.76 29.56 3.41
N ASN A 155 -7.84 29.21 4.10
CA ASN A 155 -8.07 29.62 5.49
C ASN A 155 -7.40 28.71 6.53
N TYR A 156 -6.76 27.63 6.09
CA TYR A 156 -6.15 26.63 6.96
C TYR A 156 -4.74 26.32 6.48
N LYS A 157 -3.81 26.19 7.41
CA LYS A 157 -2.40 25.89 7.12
C LYS A 157 -2.10 24.40 7.10
N SER A 158 -2.92 23.62 7.80
CA SER A 158 -2.83 22.16 7.86
C SER A 158 -4.21 21.51 8.02
N LEU A 159 -4.25 20.18 7.87
CA LEU A 159 -5.47 19.41 8.14
C LEU A 159 -5.86 19.47 9.63
N ASP A 160 -4.90 19.51 10.54
CA ASP A 160 -5.17 19.65 11.97
C ASP A 160 -5.90 20.96 12.27
N GLU A 161 -5.48 22.07 11.64
CA GLU A 161 -6.18 23.36 11.78
C GLU A 161 -7.59 23.31 11.19
N TYR A 162 -7.75 22.68 10.02
CA TYR A 162 -9.07 22.48 9.41
C TYR A 162 -10.04 21.74 10.35
N PHE A 163 -9.54 20.72 11.04
CA PHE A 163 -10.30 19.90 11.97
C PHE A 163 -10.38 20.47 13.40
N ASN A 164 -9.67 21.55 13.74
CA ASN A 164 -9.70 22.15 15.08
C ASN A 164 -11.08 22.75 15.45
N GLY A 165 -11.96 22.96 14.46
CA GLY A 165 -13.32 23.47 14.67
C GLY A 165 -14.40 22.40 14.89
N SER A 166 -15.65 22.76 14.57
CA SER A 166 -16.83 21.89 14.61
C SER A 166 -16.93 20.91 13.45
N ARG A 167 -15.98 20.95 12.50
CA ARG A 167 -15.98 20.09 11.32
C ARG A 167 -15.66 18.65 11.73
N THR A 168 -16.48 17.73 11.25
CA THR A 168 -16.34 16.30 11.56
C THR A 168 -15.79 15.50 10.40
N SER A 169 -15.80 16.03 9.18
CA SER A 169 -15.34 15.30 8.00
C SER A 169 -15.04 16.21 6.81
N ILE A 170 -14.30 15.69 5.83
CA ILE A 170 -14.17 16.23 4.48
C ILE A 170 -14.14 15.10 3.46
N ASN A 171 -14.74 15.32 2.29
CA ASN A 171 -14.78 14.39 1.17
C ASN A 171 -14.02 14.96 -0.04
N SER A 172 -13.50 14.09 -0.92
CA SER A 172 -12.84 14.49 -2.17
C SER A 172 -13.71 15.35 -3.09
N GLU A 173 -15.02 15.12 -3.08
CA GLU A 173 -15.99 15.79 -3.93
C GLU A 173 -16.53 17.07 -3.27
N ALA A 174 -16.06 17.43 -2.07
CA ALA A 174 -16.54 18.59 -1.36
C ALA A 174 -16.34 19.87 -2.17
N ILE A 175 -17.43 20.60 -2.36
CA ILE A 175 -17.46 21.93 -2.95
C ILE A 175 -17.33 23.00 -1.86
N SER A 176 -16.89 24.20 -2.22
CA SER A 176 -16.83 25.33 -1.30
C SER A 176 -17.28 26.60 -2.01
N THR A 177 -17.90 27.53 -1.28
CA THR A 177 -18.27 28.84 -1.80
C THR A 177 -17.21 29.86 -1.39
N GLY A 178 -16.21 30.08 -2.26
CA GLY A 178 -15.18 31.11 -2.10
C GLY A 178 -13.93 30.71 -1.29
N GLY A 179 -12.84 31.45 -1.49
CA GLY A 179 -11.50 31.13 -0.97
C GLY A 179 -10.81 30.02 -1.78
N TYR A 180 -9.52 29.77 -1.51
CA TYR A 180 -8.67 28.72 -2.12
C TYR A 180 -7.96 29.02 -3.46
N GLY A 181 -7.87 30.29 -3.87
CA GLY A 181 -7.01 30.70 -4.98
C GLY A 181 -7.46 30.13 -6.34
N GLU A 182 -6.58 29.42 -7.03
CA GLU A 182 -6.89 28.73 -8.29
C GLU A 182 -7.74 27.46 -8.07
N TYR A 183 -7.81 26.96 -6.83
CA TYR A 183 -8.60 25.78 -6.47
C TYR A 183 -10.04 26.17 -6.16
N SER A 184 -11.00 25.36 -6.63
CA SER A 184 -12.43 25.61 -6.41
C SER A 184 -12.94 25.20 -5.02
N SER A 185 -12.16 24.42 -4.27
CA SER A 185 -12.50 24.00 -2.90
C SER A 185 -11.28 23.55 -2.11
N PHE A 186 -11.41 23.45 -0.79
CA PHE A 186 -10.33 22.91 0.05
C PHE A 186 -9.99 21.45 -0.29
N ALA A 187 -10.98 20.64 -0.68
CA ALA A 187 -10.72 19.28 -1.16
C ALA A 187 -9.83 19.28 -2.41
N LYS A 188 -10.02 20.25 -3.31
CA LYS A 188 -9.15 20.43 -4.48
C LYS A 188 -7.76 20.95 -4.14
N VAL A 189 -7.62 21.78 -3.10
CA VAL A 189 -6.30 22.13 -2.56
C VAL A 189 -5.56 20.90 -2.08
N ILE A 190 -6.22 20.04 -1.29
CA ILE A 190 -5.65 18.78 -0.80
C ILE A 190 -5.24 17.89 -1.98
N GLU A 191 -6.12 17.69 -2.97
CA GLU A 191 -5.79 16.89 -4.16
C GLU A 191 -4.63 17.49 -4.97
N GLY A 192 -4.52 18.82 -5.07
CA GLY A 192 -3.39 19.50 -5.70
C GLY A 192 -2.07 19.21 -4.98
N LYS A 193 -2.06 19.34 -3.65
CA LYS A 193 -0.89 19.02 -2.81
C LYS A 193 -0.52 17.54 -2.83
N LEU A 194 -1.51 16.65 -2.83
CA LEU A 194 -1.26 15.22 -3.00
C LEU A 194 -0.62 14.92 -4.36
N LYS A 195 -1.07 15.59 -5.43
CA LYS A 195 -0.47 15.48 -6.76
C LYS A 195 0.97 16.00 -6.78
N GLU A 196 1.30 17.03 -5.98
CA GLU A 196 2.69 17.45 -5.75
C GLU A 196 3.56 16.38 -5.11
N GLN A 197 2.96 15.50 -4.31
CA GLN A 197 3.64 14.36 -3.70
C GLN A 197 3.55 13.08 -4.57
N GLY A 198 3.17 13.20 -5.85
CA GLY A 198 3.06 12.09 -6.78
C GLY A 198 1.79 11.22 -6.62
N ILE A 199 0.84 11.64 -5.78
CA ILE A 199 -0.38 10.87 -5.50
C ILE A 199 -1.53 11.37 -6.39
N ASN A 200 -2.04 10.51 -7.27
CA ASN A 200 -3.16 10.83 -8.15
C ASN A 200 -4.49 10.30 -7.59
N MET A 201 -5.41 11.22 -7.27
CA MET A 201 -6.75 10.91 -6.76
C MET A 201 -7.85 10.96 -7.82
N THR A 202 -7.52 11.12 -9.11
CA THR A 202 -8.53 11.33 -10.17
C THR A 202 -9.47 10.12 -10.34
N GLY A 203 -8.95 8.90 -10.19
CA GLY A 203 -9.71 7.66 -10.34
C GLY A 203 -10.41 7.17 -9.06
N ARG A 204 -10.30 7.88 -7.94
CA ARG A 204 -10.76 7.42 -6.62
C ARG A 204 -11.37 8.54 -5.79
N SER A 205 -12.26 8.16 -4.88
CA SER A 205 -12.79 9.05 -3.86
C SER A 205 -12.18 8.75 -2.50
N TRP A 206 -12.02 9.79 -1.70
CA TRP A 206 -11.51 9.70 -0.35
C TRP A 206 -12.39 10.49 0.61
N ARG A 207 -12.40 10.08 1.87
CA ARG A 207 -13.06 10.78 2.96
C ARG A 207 -12.20 10.73 4.20
N LEU A 208 -12.09 11.87 4.87
CA LEU A 208 -11.49 11.99 6.19
C LEU A 208 -12.59 12.21 7.21
N ASP A 209 -12.65 11.37 8.24
CA ASP A 209 -13.53 11.56 9.39
C ASP A 209 -12.71 11.87 10.64
N LYS A 210 -13.00 13.00 11.29
CA LYS A 210 -12.33 13.46 12.49
C LYS A 210 -12.44 12.42 13.60
N LYS A 211 -11.30 12.06 14.18
CA LYS A 211 -11.16 11.11 15.29
C LYS A 211 -10.20 11.69 16.33
N GLY A 212 -10.75 12.28 17.39
CA GLY A 212 -9.93 12.97 18.39
C GLY A 212 -9.19 14.17 17.78
N GLY A 213 -7.86 14.18 17.92
CA GLY A 213 -6.97 15.17 17.29
C GLY A 213 -6.42 14.77 15.92
N THR A 214 -6.96 13.71 15.31
CA THR A 214 -6.52 13.17 14.01
C THR A 214 -7.75 12.75 13.20
N TYR A 215 -7.60 11.91 12.16
CA TYR A 215 -8.67 11.52 11.26
C TYR A 215 -8.50 10.08 10.75
N ASN A 216 -9.62 9.36 10.68
CA ASN A 216 -9.71 8.12 9.94
C ASN A 216 -9.81 8.44 8.45
N LEU A 217 -9.20 7.61 7.61
CA LEU A 217 -9.18 7.79 6.17
C LEU A 217 -9.92 6.64 5.49
N PHE A 218 -10.90 6.98 4.68
CA PHE A 218 -11.58 6.08 3.76
C PHE A 218 -11.07 6.34 2.35
N LEU A 219 -10.71 5.28 1.64
CA LEU A 219 -10.23 5.34 0.27
C LEU A 219 -10.98 4.28 -0.55
N THR A 220 -11.63 4.69 -1.64
CA THR A 220 -12.26 3.74 -2.57
C THR A 220 -11.21 2.92 -3.32
N ASP A 221 -11.47 1.66 -3.61
CA ASP A 221 -10.43 0.78 -4.16
C ASP A 221 -10.08 1.07 -5.63
N SER A 222 -11.02 1.42 -6.51
CA SER A 222 -10.73 1.76 -7.93
C SER A 222 -11.87 2.55 -8.56
N THR A 223 -12.55 3.40 -7.78
CA THR A 223 -13.79 4.03 -8.25
C THR A 223 -13.91 5.46 -7.78
N LYS A 224 -14.01 6.39 -8.73
CA LYS A 224 -14.42 7.76 -8.46
C LYS A 224 -15.94 7.80 -8.34
N ILE A 225 -16.46 8.26 -7.21
CA ILE A 225 -17.92 8.33 -7.02
C ILE A 225 -18.53 9.43 -7.87
N THR A 226 -19.76 9.20 -8.29
CA THR A 226 -20.56 10.15 -9.07
C THR A 226 -21.98 10.23 -8.51
N GLU A 227 -22.73 11.27 -8.87
CA GLU A 227 -24.12 11.44 -8.42
C GLU A 227 -25.04 10.26 -8.77
N SER A 228 -24.80 9.60 -9.90
CA SER A 228 -25.59 8.44 -10.33
C SER A 228 -25.40 7.21 -9.44
N MET A 229 -24.35 7.20 -8.61
CA MET A 229 -24.04 6.11 -7.70
C MET A 229 -24.71 6.24 -6.33
N LYS A 230 -25.52 7.28 -6.11
CA LYS A 230 -26.25 7.48 -4.85
C LYS A 230 -26.99 6.21 -4.41
N GLY A 231 -26.73 5.79 -3.16
CA GLY A 231 -27.33 4.61 -2.54
C GLY A 231 -26.63 3.28 -2.87
N GLN A 232 -25.65 3.28 -3.79
CA GLN A 232 -24.84 2.09 -4.08
C GLN A 232 -23.79 1.87 -2.99
N GLU A 233 -23.41 0.60 -2.80
CA GLU A 233 -22.27 0.19 -1.99
C GLU A 233 -21.05 0.01 -2.89
N ILE A 234 -19.92 0.57 -2.48
CA ILE A 234 -18.66 0.49 -3.23
C ILE A 234 -17.54 -0.05 -2.34
N GLY A 235 -16.60 -0.76 -2.96
CA GLY A 235 -15.39 -1.25 -2.29
C GLY A 235 -14.56 -0.10 -1.75
N CYS A 236 -14.19 -0.19 -0.48
CA CYS A 236 -13.48 0.85 0.24
C CYS A 236 -12.55 0.25 1.29
N THR A 237 -11.38 0.86 1.41
CA THR A 237 -10.39 0.57 2.43
C THR A 237 -10.41 1.69 3.48
N LEU A 238 -10.64 1.32 4.74
CA LEU A 238 -10.56 2.19 5.92
C LEU A 238 -9.21 2.05 6.59
N TYR A 239 -8.54 3.17 6.84
CA TYR A 239 -7.45 3.28 7.80
C TYR A 239 -7.96 3.85 9.12
N ASP A 240 -8.00 3.00 10.14
CA ASP A 240 -8.22 3.40 11.53
C ASP A 240 -6.90 3.87 12.13
N ILE A 241 -6.73 5.19 12.18
CA ILE A 241 -5.50 5.83 12.66
C ILE A 241 -5.27 5.62 14.15
N THR A 242 -6.35 5.41 14.94
CA THR A 242 -6.23 5.22 16.39
C THR A 242 -5.62 3.86 16.70
N ASN A 243 -6.02 2.84 15.93
CA ASN A 243 -5.59 1.47 16.12
C ASN A 243 -4.47 1.04 15.16
N ASN A 244 -4.01 1.95 14.28
CA ASN A 244 -3.06 1.66 13.19
C ASN A 244 -3.48 0.42 12.36
N LYS A 245 -4.78 0.27 12.13
CA LYS A 245 -5.36 -0.91 11.45
C LYS A 245 -5.93 -0.50 10.10
N VAL A 246 -5.67 -1.32 9.08
CA VAL A 246 -6.36 -1.23 7.80
C VAL A 246 -7.44 -2.29 7.73
N ILE A 247 -8.61 -1.88 7.25
CA ILE A 247 -9.83 -2.68 7.20
C ILE A 247 -10.43 -2.53 5.81
N HIS A 248 -10.57 -3.63 5.08
CA HIS A 248 -11.29 -3.67 3.80
C HIS A 248 -12.78 -3.86 4.04
N GLY A 249 -13.62 -3.31 3.16
CA GLY A 249 -15.06 -3.36 3.32
C GLY A 249 -15.82 -2.62 2.22
N THR A 250 -17.09 -2.36 2.47
CA THR A 250 -17.94 -1.56 1.59
C THR A 250 -18.46 -0.30 2.29
N ILE A 251 -18.69 0.76 1.51
CA ILE A 251 -19.25 2.03 1.99
C ILE A 251 -20.37 2.49 1.06
N LYS A 252 -21.41 3.13 1.60
CA LYS A 252 -22.50 3.68 0.77
C LYS A 252 -22.16 5.06 0.26
N VAL A 253 -22.52 5.30 -1.00
CA VAL A 253 -22.52 6.65 -1.59
C VAL A 253 -23.78 7.38 -1.16
N ALA A 254 -23.61 8.58 -0.61
CA ALA A 254 -24.69 9.50 -0.28
C ALA A 254 -24.56 10.81 -1.08
N THR A 255 -25.45 11.76 -0.83
CA THR A 255 -25.39 13.11 -1.42
C THR A 255 -25.38 14.11 -0.28
N GLU A 256 -24.44 15.04 -0.31
CA GLU A 256 -24.46 16.24 0.53
C GLU A 256 -24.79 17.47 -0.34
N SER A 257 -25.27 18.55 0.28
CA SER A 257 -25.55 19.79 -0.43
C SER A 257 -25.11 20.99 0.40
N GLN A 258 -24.26 21.82 -0.20
CA GLN A 258 -23.94 23.17 0.26
C GLN A 258 -24.31 24.16 -0.86
N GLY A 259 -25.58 24.14 -1.27
CA GLY A 259 -26.11 24.90 -2.41
C GLY A 259 -26.29 24.02 -3.65
N THR A 260 -25.20 23.41 -4.14
CA THR A 260 -25.24 22.41 -5.22
C THR A 260 -25.03 21.02 -4.63
N PRO A 261 -25.84 20.00 -4.99
CA PRO A 261 -25.61 18.63 -4.55
C PRO A 261 -24.31 18.07 -5.13
N TYR A 262 -23.57 17.33 -4.31
CA TYR A 262 -22.39 16.57 -4.71
C TYR A 262 -22.38 15.18 -4.01
N PRO A 263 -21.81 14.13 -4.64
CA PRO A 263 -21.80 12.80 -4.07
C PRO A 263 -20.72 12.71 -2.99
N VAL A 264 -20.97 11.92 -1.95
CA VAL A 264 -20.02 11.72 -0.84
C VAL A 264 -19.96 10.27 -0.41
N LEU A 265 -18.84 9.88 0.20
CA LEU A 265 -18.77 8.63 0.95
C LEU A 265 -19.50 8.83 2.28
N ASN A 266 -20.41 7.95 2.64
CA ASN A 266 -21.06 8.01 3.96
C ASN A 266 -20.25 7.18 4.97
N GLY A 267 -19.32 7.84 5.69
CA GLY A 267 -18.43 7.18 6.65
C GLY A 267 -19.16 6.33 7.71
N GLY A 268 -20.35 6.75 8.14
CA GLY A 268 -21.18 6.00 9.09
C GLY A 268 -21.82 4.72 8.54
N SER A 269 -21.68 4.45 7.24
CA SER A 269 -22.23 3.27 6.57
C SER A 269 -21.20 2.19 6.25
N PHE A 270 -19.93 2.37 6.67
CA PHE A 270 -18.86 1.42 6.37
C PHE A 270 -19.12 0.06 7.03
N VAL A 271 -19.01 -1.02 6.23
CA VAL A 271 -19.16 -2.40 6.67
C VAL A 271 -17.88 -3.16 6.34
N PRO A 272 -17.12 -3.66 7.34
CA PRO A 272 -15.95 -4.49 7.10
C PRO A 272 -16.28 -5.78 6.36
N ASP A 273 -15.38 -6.21 5.48
CA ASP A 273 -15.44 -7.54 4.89
C ASP A 273 -15.31 -8.61 5.99
N LYS A 274 -15.98 -9.75 5.79
CA LYS A 274 -15.82 -10.88 6.70
C LYS A 274 -14.45 -11.52 6.46
N GLU A 275 -13.63 -11.55 7.52
CA GLU A 275 -12.37 -12.32 7.58
C GLU A 275 -12.61 -13.82 7.30
#